data_AF-A0AB38B6S2-F1
#
_entry.id   AF-A0AB38B6S2-F1
#
_cell.length_a   1.000
_cell.length_b   1.000
_cell.length_c   1.000
_cell.angle_alpha   90.00
_cell.angle_beta   90.00
_cell.angle_gamma   90.00
#
_symmetry.space_group_name_H-M   'P 1'
#
loop_
_entity.id
_entity.type
_entity.pdbx_description
1 polymer ?
#
loop_
_entity_poly.entity_id
_entity_poly.type
_entity_poly.pdbx_seq_one_letter_code
_entity_poly.pdbx_strand_id
1 'polypeptide(L)'
;MSPQPSPRRVRTLAAALLAVTAAAALTACQDGKPDSAKSPSSATSGGSSSGAASGTNGGGTGTGSQNSGGSADTAGQPTAARGAASTDHSSHRCTAASLRMSLGQPDPGAGNIRSALTFTNDGKQSCTLRGFPGVSLLAKDGQAVGKPATREGAAGAAVTLAPGKSAHAVLHTITKGMKGSGCWPAGASVQAFPPGSKESMTARASGLQVCGDEFSVTALAPGAAA
;
A
#
# COMPACT_ATOMS: atom_id res chain seq x y z
N MET A 1 13.97 -66.80 -7.95
CA MET A 1 13.27 -66.34 -9.17
C MET A 1 11.91 -65.76 -8.79
N SER A 2 11.74 -64.45 -8.94
CA SER A 2 10.44 -63.78 -9.19
C SER A 2 10.75 -62.38 -9.73
N PRO A 3 10.53 -62.12 -11.03
CA PRO A 3 10.69 -60.78 -11.60
C PRO A 3 9.46 -59.89 -11.32
N GLN A 4 9.74 -58.63 -10.96
CA GLN A 4 8.75 -57.55 -10.83
C GLN A 4 8.23 -57.11 -12.21
N PRO A 5 6.91 -56.85 -12.38
CA PRO A 5 6.35 -56.33 -13.63
C PRO A 5 6.41 -54.79 -13.70
N SER A 6 6.97 -54.29 -14.80
CA SER A 6 7.00 -52.87 -15.18
C SER A 6 5.66 -52.41 -15.78
N PRO A 7 5.12 -51.22 -15.46
CA PRO A 7 4.01 -50.64 -16.20
C PRO A 7 4.48 -50.02 -17.52
N ARG A 8 3.84 -50.45 -18.61
CA ARG A 8 4.07 -50.04 -20.01
C ARG A 8 3.64 -48.59 -20.26
N ARG A 9 4.49 -47.86 -21.00
CA ARG A 9 4.20 -46.55 -21.60
C ARG A 9 3.08 -46.69 -22.64
N VAL A 10 2.02 -45.91 -22.51
CA VAL A 10 1.03 -45.70 -23.59
C VAL A 10 1.43 -44.44 -24.37
N ARG A 11 1.85 -44.65 -25.61
CA ARG A 11 2.10 -43.61 -26.61
C ARG A 11 0.80 -43.38 -27.38
N THR A 12 0.15 -42.25 -27.21
CA THR A 12 -0.89 -41.78 -28.13
C THR A 12 -0.26 -40.83 -29.14
N LEU A 13 -0.14 -41.30 -30.38
CA LEU A 13 0.15 -40.51 -31.56
C LEU A 13 -1.19 -40.20 -32.24
N ALA A 14 -1.49 -38.93 -32.47
CA ALA A 14 -2.43 -38.51 -33.52
C ALA A 14 -1.90 -37.19 -34.11
N ALA A 15 -1.64 -37.24 -35.41
CA ALA A 15 -1.13 -36.14 -36.23
C ALA A 15 -2.19 -35.75 -37.27
N ALA A 16 -2.38 -34.45 -37.52
CA ALA A 16 -2.95 -33.83 -38.74
C ALA A 16 -3.05 -32.31 -38.48
N LEU A 17 -2.85 -31.35 -39.39
CA LEU A 17 -2.20 -31.19 -40.69
C LEU A 17 -2.22 -29.65 -40.93
N LEU A 18 -1.23 -29.12 -41.66
CA LEU A 18 -0.98 -27.69 -41.92
C LEU A 18 -1.97 -27.05 -42.92
N ALA A 19 -2.22 -25.73 -42.79
CA ALA A 19 -2.16 -24.67 -43.84
C ALA A 19 -2.74 -23.33 -43.29
N VAL A 20 -1.91 -22.33 -42.95
CA VAL A 20 -1.52 -21.12 -43.73
C VAL A 20 -2.66 -20.18 -44.11
N THR A 21 -2.67 -18.96 -43.54
CA THR A 21 -2.87 -17.70 -44.31
C THR A 21 -2.16 -16.54 -43.60
N ALA A 22 -1.21 -15.93 -44.30
CA ALA A 22 -0.62 -14.63 -43.99
C ALA A 22 -1.24 -13.60 -44.94
N ALA A 23 -1.67 -12.45 -44.40
CA ALA A 23 -1.85 -11.21 -45.16
C ALA A 23 -1.79 -10.00 -44.21
N ALA A 24 -0.97 -9.04 -44.59
CA ALA A 24 -0.59 -7.86 -43.83
C ALA A 24 -1.57 -6.69 -44.01
N ALA A 25 -1.62 -5.80 -43.02
CA ALA A 25 -1.92 -4.38 -43.25
C ALA A 25 -1.20 -3.51 -42.21
N LEU A 26 -0.25 -2.72 -42.68
CA LEU A 26 0.45 -1.66 -41.97
C LEU A 26 -0.50 -0.47 -41.77
N THR A 27 -0.55 0.10 -40.57
CA THR A 27 -0.90 1.52 -40.39
C THR A 27 0.12 2.16 -39.44
N ALA A 28 1.24 2.57 -40.03
CA ALA A 28 2.12 3.57 -39.45
C ALA A 28 1.43 4.94 -39.59
N CYS A 29 1.19 5.63 -38.49
CA CYS A 29 1.02 7.08 -38.49
C CYS A 29 2.30 7.68 -37.91
N GLN A 30 3.16 8.16 -38.80
CA GLN A 30 4.09 9.23 -38.48
C GLN A 30 3.37 10.56 -38.72
N ASP A 31 3.69 11.57 -37.89
CA ASP A 31 4.00 12.96 -38.27
C ASP A 31 3.70 13.89 -37.10
N GLY A 32 4.77 14.46 -36.51
CA GLY A 32 4.65 15.37 -35.36
C GLY A 32 5.97 15.90 -34.81
N LYS A 33 6.76 16.55 -35.68
CA LYS A 33 7.70 17.67 -35.45
C LYS A 33 8.76 17.60 -34.31
N PRO A 34 10.06 17.84 -34.63
CA PRO A 34 11.10 18.08 -33.63
C PRO A 34 11.20 19.57 -33.30
N ASP A 35 10.98 19.95 -32.05
CA ASP A 35 11.32 21.30 -31.58
C ASP A 35 12.19 21.23 -30.32
N SER A 36 13.49 21.40 -30.59
CA SER A 36 14.38 22.33 -29.92
C SER A 36 14.62 22.19 -28.41
N ALA A 37 15.84 21.73 -28.12
CA ALA A 37 16.57 21.98 -26.89
C ALA A 37 16.52 23.44 -26.45
N LYS A 38 16.16 23.69 -25.18
CA LYS A 38 16.75 24.78 -24.39
C LYS A 38 16.67 24.50 -22.88
N SER A 39 17.83 24.27 -22.30
CA SER A 39 18.22 24.64 -20.94
C SER A 39 19.64 25.22 -21.05
N PRO A 40 20.17 26.01 -20.10
CA PRO A 40 19.65 26.40 -18.78
C PRO A 40 19.86 27.92 -18.45
N SER A 41 19.71 28.25 -17.16
CA SER A 41 20.09 29.49 -16.42
C SER A 41 18.95 30.50 -16.26
N SER A 42 18.58 30.92 -15.04
CA SER A 42 19.38 31.71 -14.08
C SER A 42 18.83 31.52 -12.64
N ALA A 43 19.65 31.27 -11.61
CA ALA A 43 20.39 32.22 -10.75
C ALA A 43 19.59 32.85 -9.56
N THR A 44 20.06 32.49 -8.36
CA THR A 44 20.29 33.30 -7.15
C THR A 44 19.14 33.71 -6.18
N SER A 45 19.30 33.21 -4.95
CA SER A 45 19.35 33.87 -3.62
C SER A 45 18.24 34.76 -3.04
N GLY A 46 17.99 34.51 -1.74
CA GLY A 46 17.45 35.44 -0.75
C GLY A 46 16.00 35.15 -0.38
N GLY A 47 15.55 35.09 0.86
CA GLY A 47 16.14 35.40 2.15
C GLY A 47 15.11 35.07 3.25
N SER A 48 15.59 35.00 4.49
CA SER A 48 14.88 34.66 5.71
C SER A 48 13.64 35.52 6.02
N SER A 49 12.65 34.92 6.69
CA SER A 49 11.82 35.66 7.65
C SER A 49 11.35 34.73 8.77
N SER A 50 11.99 34.86 9.93
CA SER A 50 11.52 34.39 11.22
C SER A 50 10.32 35.23 11.66
N GLY A 51 9.28 34.57 12.17
CA GLY A 51 8.15 35.21 12.83
C GLY A 51 7.65 34.32 13.97
N ALA A 52 8.26 34.47 15.15
CA ALA A 52 7.74 33.93 16.40
C ALA A 52 7.34 35.13 17.26
N ALA A 53 6.03 35.31 17.45
CA ALA A 53 5.47 36.28 18.37
C ALA A 53 5.08 35.59 19.68
N SER A 54 5.54 36.19 20.78
CA SER A 54 5.34 35.82 22.17
C SER A 54 3.87 35.94 22.63
N GLY A 55 3.53 35.20 23.68
CA GLY A 55 2.30 35.38 24.46
C GLY A 55 2.42 34.77 25.85
N THR A 56 2.88 35.60 26.80
CA THR A 56 2.99 35.36 28.26
C THR A 56 1.61 35.35 28.93
N ASN A 57 1.45 34.55 29.98
CA ASN A 57 0.75 34.82 31.27
C ASN A 57 0.61 33.48 32.00
N GLY A 58 0.91 33.29 33.28
CA GLY A 58 1.00 34.18 34.42
C GLY A 58 0.41 33.37 35.59
N GLY A 59 1.22 33.08 36.62
CA GLY A 59 0.89 32.15 37.69
C GLY A 59 -0.19 32.64 38.66
N GLY A 60 -0.73 31.69 39.43
CA GLY A 60 -1.63 31.95 40.54
C GLY A 60 -1.69 30.75 41.49
N THR A 61 -0.90 30.81 42.56
CA THR A 61 -0.98 29.97 43.76
C THR A 61 -2.21 30.34 44.60
N GLY A 62 -2.92 29.34 45.10
CA GLY A 62 -3.97 29.50 46.11
C GLY A 62 -4.15 28.22 46.92
N THR A 63 -3.68 28.24 48.17
CA THR A 63 -3.91 27.25 49.22
C THR A 63 -5.14 27.64 50.06
N GLY A 64 -5.91 26.64 50.51
CA GLY A 64 -7.00 26.74 51.49
C GLY A 64 -7.94 25.54 51.34
N SER A 65 -7.79 24.45 52.11
CA SER A 65 -8.23 24.19 53.50
C SER A 65 -9.76 24.08 53.69
N GLN A 66 -10.19 22.83 53.95
CA GLN A 66 -11.26 22.36 54.85
C GLN A 66 -12.71 22.83 54.64
N ASN A 67 -13.65 21.88 54.48
CA ASN A 67 -14.48 21.41 55.60
C ASN A 67 -15.40 20.24 55.19
N SER A 68 -15.59 19.32 56.11
CA SER A 68 -16.56 18.21 56.08
C SER A 68 -17.96 18.67 56.47
N GLY A 69 -19.00 18.00 55.95
CA GLY A 69 -20.31 17.97 56.62
C GLY A 69 -21.50 17.77 55.68
N GLY A 70 -22.36 16.79 56.01
CA GLY A 70 -23.79 16.85 55.69
C GLY A 70 -24.35 15.67 54.90
N SER A 71 -25.00 14.75 55.59
CA SER A 71 -25.80 13.63 55.07
C SER A 71 -27.16 14.04 54.47
N ALA A 72 -27.71 13.10 53.70
CA ALA A 72 -29.13 12.70 53.55
C ALA A 72 -29.95 13.19 52.32
N ASP A 73 -30.33 12.17 51.53
CA ASP A 73 -31.61 11.88 50.87
C ASP A 73 -32.36 12.96 50.05
N THR A 74 -32.51 12.71 48.74
CA THR A 74 -33.79 12.28 48.12
C THR A 74 -33.73 12.42 46.58
N ALA A 75 -34.13 11.32 45.91
CA ALA A 75 -34.62 11.15 44.54
C ALA A 75 -34.43 12.27 43.49
N GLY A 76 -33.72 11.91 42.42
CA GLY A 76 -33.76 12.63 41.14
C GLY A 76 -32.83 11.96 40.14
N GLN A 77 -33.28 10.88 39.53
CA GLN A 77 -32.58 10.18 38.46
C GLN A 77 -32.31 11.15 37.30
N PRO A 78 -31.06 11.53 36.98
CA PRO A 78 -30.76 11.99 35.64
C PRO A 78 -30.54 10.71 34.84
N THR A 79 -31.51 10.34 34.01
CA THR A 79 -31.27 9.44 32.90
C THR A 79 -30.11 10.06 32.12
N ALA A 80 -28.91 9.52 32.33
CA ALA A 80 -27.76 9.87 31.55
C ALA A 80 -28.12 9.45 30.12
N ALA A 81 -28.69 10.39 29.37
CA ALA A 81 -28.66 10.35 27.93
C ALA A 81 -27.17 10.19 27.64
N ARG A 82 -26.79 8.94 27.32
CA ARG A 82 -25.48 8.62 26.77
C ARG A 82 -25.38 9.55 25.58
N GLY A 83 -24.68 10.67 25.78
CA GLY A 83 -24.31 11.57 24.71
C GLY A 83 -23.70 10.64 23.69
N ALA A 84 -24.39 10.48 22.57
CA ALA A 84 -23.87 9.73 21.45
C ALA A 84 -22.53 10.40 21.20
N ALA A 85 -21.46 9.68 21.53
CA ALA A 85 -20.12 10.14 21.26
C ALA A 85 -20.15 10.55 19.81
N SER A 86 -19.95 11.86 19.58
CA SER A 86 -20.00 12.45 18.25
C SER A 86 -19.22 11.52 17.34
N THR A 87 -19.91 10.83 16.44
CA THR A 87 -19.30 10.05 15.36
C THR A 87 -18.77 11.08 14.38
N ASP A 88 -17.73 11.78 14.81
CA ASP A 88 -17.20 12.96 14.19
C ASP A 88 -16.34 12.50 13.01
N HIS A 89 -16.91 12.59 11.81
CA HIS A 89 -16.27 12.77 10.50
C HIS A 89 -14.99 11.97 10.15
N SER A 90 -14.73 10.85 10.82
CA SER A 90 -13.96 9.73 10.28
C SER A 90 -14.83 8.99 9.25
N SER A 91 -15.23 9.72 8.21
CA SER A 91 -15.94 9.23 7.02
C SER A 91 -15.43 7.84 6.68
N HIS A 92 -16.28 6.81 6.86
CA HIS A 92 -15.97 5.38 6.90
C HIS A 92 -14.60 5.03 6.29
N ARG A 93 -13.49 5.13 7.04
CA ARG A 93 -12.16 4.76 6.52
C ARG A 93 -11.97 3.27 6.69
N CYS A 94 -11.31 2.61 5.75
CA CYS A 94 -11.00 1.19 5.95
C CYS A 94 -9.92 1.05 7.03
N THR A 95 -10.19 0.20 8.02
CA THR A 95 -9.22 -0.17 9.06
C THR A 95 -8.52 -1.46 8.67
N ALA A 96 -7.32 -1.71 9.23
CA ALA A 96 -6.61 -2.96 9.00
C ALA A 96 -7.46 -4.19 9.36
N ALA A 97 -8.20 -4.12 10.47
CA ALA A 97 -9.11 -5.19 10.91
C ALA A 97 -10.28 -5.48 9.94
N SER A 98 -10.68 -4.51 9.12
CA SER A 98 -11.76 -4.66 8.12
C SER A 98 -11.27 -5.12 6.74
N LEU A 99 -9.96 -5.24 6.56
CA LEU A 99 -9.35 -5.56 5.27
C LEU A 99 -8.74 -6.96 5.31
N ARG A 100 -8.66 -7.59 4.14
CA ARG A 100 -7.68 -8.63 3.84
C ARG A 100 -6.65 -8.08 2.86
N MET A 101 -5.42 -8.57 2.98
CA MET A 101 -4.32 -8.18 2.11
C MET A 101 -3.71 -9.40 1.43
N SER A 102 -3.40 -9.27 0.15
CA SER A 102 -2.64 -10.27 -0.62
C SER A 102 -1.60 -9.60 -1.51
N LEU A 103 -0.52 -10.32 -1.79
CA LEU A 103 0.50 -9.92 -2.74
C LEU A 103 0.42 -10.82 -3.98
N GLY A 104 0.28 -10.20 -5.14
CA GLY A 104 0.35 -10.87 -6.45
C GLY A 104 1.75 -11.37 -6.77
N GLN A 105 1.86 -12.20 -7.80
CA GLN A 105 3.18 -12.66 -8.25
C GLN A 105 4.00 -11.51 -8.85
N PRO A 106 5.33 -11.58 -8.76
CA PRO A 106 6.20 -10.64 -9.46
C PRO A 106 6.00 -10.70 -10.98
N ASP A 107 5.75 -9.56 -11.58
CA ASP A 107 5.61 -9.35 -13.02
C ASP A 107 6.84 -8.58 -13.56
N PRO A 108 7.79 -9.26 -14.23
CA PRO A 108 8.98 -8.62 -14.77
C PRO A 108 8.72 -7.99 -16.15
N GLY A 109 9.22 -6.77 -16.36
CA GLY A 109 9.12 -6.08 -17.65
C GLY A 109 10.11 -4.93 -17.80
N ALA A 110 10.82 -4.86 -18.92
CA ALA A 110 11.79 -3.81 -19.23
C ALA A 110 12.79 -3.49 -18.09
N GLY A 111 13.30 -4.53 -17.41
CA GLY A 111 14.22 -4.39 -16.27
C GLY A 111 13.57 -3.97 -14.95
N ASN A 112 12.24 -3.86 -14.92
CA ASN A 112 11.45 -3.60 -13.74
C ASN A 112 10.77 -4.90 -13.28
N ILE A 113 10.41 -4.94 -12.02
CA ILE A 113 9.55 -5.97 -11.44
C ILE A 113 8.45 -5.25 -10.69
N ARG A 114 7.20 -5.59 -11.02
CA ARG A 114 6.00 -5.01 -10.40
C ARG A 114 5.24 -6.12 -9.66
N SER A 115 4.60 -5.80 -8.54
CA SER A 115 3.75 -6.77 -7.82
C SER A 115 2.56 -6.04 -7.21
N ALA A 116 1.37 -6.55 -7.46
CA ALA A 116 0.16 -5.93 -6.93
C ALA A 116 -0.06 -6.29 -5.46
N LEU A 117 -0.16 -5.27 -4.61
CA LEU A 117 -0.60 -5.40 -3.23
C LEU A 117 -2.09 -5.06 -3.17
N THR A 118 -2.92 -6.09 -3.04
CA THR A 118 -4.39 -5.96 -3.09
C THR A 118 -4.96 -5.91 -1.68
N PHE A 119 -5.85 -4.94 -1.45
CA PHE A 119 -6.64 -4.76 -0.22
C PHE A 119 -8.11 -5.01 -0.54
N THR A 120 -8.74 -5.94 0.17
CA THR A 120 -10.14 -6.30 -0.01
C THR A 120 -10.92 -5.98 1.25
N ASN A 121 -12.05 -5.31 1.12
CA ASN A 121 -12.95 -5.05 2.24
C ASN A 121 -13.70 -6.33 2.64
N ASP A 122 -13.38 -6.82 3.83
CA ASP A 122 -13.99 -7.99 4.48
C ASP A 122 -15.06 -7.61 5.50
N GLY A 123 -15.17 -6.32 5.79
CA GLY A 123 -16.21 -5.79 6.63
C GLY A 123 -17.59 -5.88 5.98
N LYS A 124 -18.60 -5.51 6.78
CA LYS A 124 -20.01 -5.50 6.36
C LYS A 124 -20.49 -4.14 5.83
N GLN A 125 -19.63 -3.12 5.90
CA GLN A 125 -19.95 -1.75 5.52
C GLN A 125 -18.94 -1.24 4.49
N SER A 126 -19.37 -0.31 3.64
CA SER A 126 -18.47 0.37 2.73
C SER A 126 -17.47 1.22 3.49
N CYS A 127 -16.23 1.27 3.02
CA CYS A 127 -15.17 2.07 3.60
C CYS A 127 -14.30 2.71 2.53
N THR A 128 -13.46 3.69 2.88
CA THR A 128 -12.69 4.50 1.94
C THR A 128 -11.20 4.44 2.25
N LEU A 129 -10.38 4.37 1.20
CA LEU A 129 -8.93 4.47 1.25
C LEU A 129 -8.47 5.60 0.33
N ARG A 130 -7.40 6.33 0.69
CA ARG A 130 -6.84 7.37 -0.20
C ARG A 130 -5.33 7.50 -0.04
N GLY A 131 -4.62 7.55 -1.16
CA GLY A 131 -3.16 7.71 -1.17
C GLY A 131 -2.42 6.39 -1.08
N PHE A 132 -1.32 6.38 -0.34
CA PHE A 132 -0.31 5.32 -0.37
C PHE A 132 -0.35 4.48 0.91
N PRO A 133 -0.31 3.13 0.81
CA PRO A 133 0.01 2.33 1.97
C PRO A 133 1.47 2.55 2.38
N GLY A 134 1.76 2.48 3.68
CA GLY A 134 3.14 2.25 4.13
C GLY A 134 3.49 0.80 3.90
N VAL A 135 4.67 0.46 3.37
CA VAL A 135 5.03 -0.92 3.06
C VAL A 135 6.48 -1.20 3.48
N SER A 136 6.69 -2.33 4.14
CA SER A 136 8.01 -2.83 4.53
C SER A 136 8.12 -4.32 4.21
N LEU A 137 9.32 -4.77 3.87
CA LEU A 137 9.62 -6.19 3.75
C LEU A 137 10.08 -6.72 5.10
N LEU A 138 9.61 -7.90 5.51
CA LEU A 138 9.99 -8.54 6.77
C LEU A 138 10.67 -9.88 6.52
N ALA A 139 11.70 -10.17 7.32
CA ALA A 139 12.34 -11.48 7.42
C ALA A 139 11.46 -12.47 8.20
N LYS A 140 11.90 -13.73 8.30
CA LYS A 140 11.15 -14.80 8.95
C LYS A 140 10.98 -14.61 10.46
N ASP A 141 11.91 -13.89 11.09
CA ASP A 141 11.89 -13.51 12.51
C ASP A 141 11.07 -12.23 12.77
N GLY A 142 10.46 -11.64 11.73
CA GLY A 142 9.65 -10.43 11.82
C GLY A 142 10.47 -9.12 11.75
N GLN A 143 11.79 -9.19 11.63
CA GLN A 143 12.62 -8.00 11.48
C GLN A 143 12.46 -7.38 10.09
N ALA A 144 12.58 -6.05 10.01
CA ALA A 144 12.54 -5.35 8.74
C ALA A 144 13.77 -5.67 7.88
N VAL A 145 13.53 -5.90 6.60
CA VAL A 145 14.55 -6.08 5.57
C VAL A 145 14.64 -4.81 4.75
N GLY A 146 15.80 -4.17 4.80
CA GLY A 146 16.06 -2.95 4.04
C GLY A 146 15.19 -1.78 4.50
N LYS A 147 14.95 -0.84 3.57
CA LYS A 147 14.18 0.38 3.83
C LYS A 147 12.70 0.15 3.45
N PRO A 148 11.75 0.87 4.10
CA PRO A 148 10.37 0.90 3.65
C PRO A 148 10.23 1.41 2.21
N ALA A 149 9.16 1.02 1.53
CA ALA A 149 8.85 1.47 0.18
C ALA A 149 8.65 2.99 0.15
N THR A 150 9.26 3.63 -0.83
CA THR A 150 9.01 5.04 -1.15
C THR A 150 7.70 5.20 -1.93
N ARG A 151 7.14 6.40 -1.99
CA ARG A 151 5.88 6.66 -2.71
C ARG A 151 6.16 7.04 -4.16
N GLU A 152 5.46 6.40 -5.09
CA GLU A 152 5.58 6.65 -6.53
C GLU A 152 4.32 7.37 -7.08
N GLY A 153 4.52 8.55 -7.67
CA GLY A 153 3.44 9.30 -8.33
C GLY A 153 2.56 10.13 -7.39
N ALA A 154 1.35 10.47 -7.84
CA ALA A 154 0.39 11.30 -7.10
C ALA A 154 -0.57 10.45 -6.25
N ALA A 155 -1.08 11.02 -5.15
CA ALA A 155 -1.97 10.32 -4.21
C ALA A 155 -3.34 9.93 -4.77
N GLY A 156 -3.74 10.51 -5.92
CA GLY A 156 -5.01 10.20 -6.59
C GLY A 156 -6.27 10.58 -5.79
N ALA A 157 -7.40 10.09 -6.31
CA ALA A 157 -8.71 10.20 -5.69
C ALA A 157 -8.88 9.18 -4.56
N ALA A 158 -9.90 9.39 -3.71
CA ALA A 158 -10.29 8.40 -2.74
C ALA A 158 -10.97 7.20 -3.44
N VAL A 159 -10.71 5.99 -2.93
CA VAL A 159 -11.30 4.73 -3.40
C VAL A 159 -12.24 4.21 -2.34
N THR A 160 -13.52 4.07 -2.69
CA THR A 160 -14.55 3.49 -1.82
C THR A 160 -14.70 1.99 -2.11
N LEU A 161 -14.53 1.17 -1.09
CA LEU A 161 -14.69 -0.28 -1.13
C LEU A 161 -15.99 -0.68 -0.45
N ALA A 162 -16.97 -1.14 -1.23
CA ALA A 162 -18.09 -1.91 -0.69
C ALA A 162 -17.61 -3.27 -0.15
N PRO A 163 -18.41 -3.98 0.69
CA PRO A 163 -18.09 -5.34 1.11
C PRO A 163 -17.71 -6.25 -0.07
N GLY A 164 -16.59 -6.95 0.05
CA GLY A 164 -16.03 -7.83 -0.97
C GLY A 164 -15.35 -7.14 -2.15
N LYS A 165 -15.28 -5.79 -2.18
CA LYS A 165 -14.56 -5.05 -3.23
C LYS A 165 -13.12 -4.77 -2.83
N SER A 166 -12.29 -4.56 -3.85
CA SER A 166 -10.85 -4.42 -3.69
C SER A 166 -10.31 -3.13 -4.29
N ALA A 167 -9.17 -2.69 -3.74
CA ALA A 167 -8.25 -1.73 -4.32
C ALA A 167 -6.86 -2.36 -4.35
N HIS A 168 -5.97 -1.87 -5.20
CA HIS A 168 -4.58 -2.32 -5.22
C HIS A 168 -3.61 -1.14 -5.29
N ALA A 169 -2.43 -1.34 -4.72
CA ALA A 169 -1.25 -0.54 -4.97
C ALA A 169 -0.21 -1.43 -5.65
N VAL A 170 0.68 -0.85 -6.44
CA VAL A 170 1.73 -1.60 -7.14
C VAL A 170 3.04 -1.38 -6.43
N LEU A 171 3.66 -2.46 -5.95
CA LEU A 171 5.04 -2.47 -5.50
C LEU A 171 5.96 -2.53 -6.71
N HIS A 172 7.08 -1.82 -6.64
CA HIS A 172 8.08 -1.77 -7.71
C HIS A 172 9.48 -1.99 -7.15
N THR A 173 10.25 -2.77 -7.90
CA THR A 173 11.69 -2.92 -7.77
C THR A 173 12.28 -3.16 -9.16
N ILE A 174 13.60 -3.31 -9.27
CA ILE A 174 14.27 -3.60 -10.55
C ILE A 174 14.77 -5.03 -10.60
N THR A 175 14.98 -5.53 -11.81
CA THR A 175 15.60 -6.85 -12.03
C THR A 175 17.04 -6.84 -11.49
N LYS A 176 17.47 -7.97 -10.92
CA LYS A 176 18.85 -8.16 -10.46
C LYS A 176 19.85 -7.81 -11.58
N GLY A 177 20.86 -7.02 -11.26
CA GLY A 177 21.90 -6.60 -12.19
C GLY A 177 21.59 -5.32 -12.97
N MET A 178 20.38 -4.77 -12.88
CA MET A 178 20.06 -3.47 -13.48
C MET A 178 20.76 -2.29 -12.78
N LYS A 179 21.17 -2.48 -11.52
CA LYS A 179 21.96 -1.52 -10.72
C LYS A 179 23.00 -2.24 -9.88
N GLY A 180 24.07 -1.54 -9.52
CA GLY A 180 25.25 -2.10 -8.84
C GLY A 180 25.06 -2.51 -7.38
N SER A 181 23.96 -2.13 -6.69
CA SER A 181 23.80 -2.40 -5.25
C SER A 181 23.27 -3.80 -4.90
N GLY A 182 23.13 -4.69 -5.88
CA GLY A 182 22.73 -6.08 -5.63
C GLY A 182 21.26 -6.21 -5.20
N CYS A 183 20.95 -7.24 -4.43
CA CYS A 183 19.61 -7.47 -3.90
C CYS A 183 19.63 -7.63 -2.39
N TRP A 184 18.55 -7.20 -1.74
CA TRP A 184 18.34 -7.44 -0.32
C TRP A 184 18.17 -8.95 -0.06
N PRO A 185 18.38 -9.40 1.19
CA PRO A 185 17.95 -10.71 1.63
C PRO A 185 16.46 -10.95 1.28
N ALA A 186 16.11 -12.20 0.97
CA ALA A 186 14.72 -12.53 0.68
C ALA A 186 13.84 -12.30 1.91
N GLY A 187 12.73 -11.58 1.72
CA GLY A 187 11.70 -11.41 2.74
C GLY A 187 10.80 -12.64 2.85
N ALA A 188 10.28 -12.89 4.05
CA ALA A 188 9.24 -13.89 4.28
C ALA A 188 7.83 -13.30 4.08
N SER A 189 7.65 -12.04 4.45
CA SER A 189 6.34 -11.36 4.36
C SER A 189 6.48 -9.89 4.01
N VAL A 190 5.42 -9.33 3.41
CA VAL A 190 5.25 -7.90 3.25
C VAL A 190 4.33 -7.42 4.36
N GLN A 191 4.78 -6.42 5.11
CA GLN A 191 3.95 -5.67 6.06
C GLN A 191 3.45 -4.41 5.39
N ALA A 192 2.17 -4.10 5.54
CA ALA A 192 1.61 -2.84 5.07
C ALA A 192 0.69 -2.16 6.07
N PHE A 193 0.64 -0.84 5.99
CA PHE A 193 -0.24 0.03 6.76
C PHE A 193 -1.21 0.69 5.78
N PRO A 194 -2.52 0.37 5.83
CA PRO A 194 -3.52 1.04 4.99
C PRO A 194 -3.49 2.56 5.21
N PRO A 195 -3.75 3.38 4.17
CA PRO A 195 -3.74 4.83 4.32
C PRO A 195 -4.68 5.33 5.43
N GLY A 196 -4.12 6.07 6.39
CA GLY A 196 -4.86 6.61 7.53
C GLY A 196 -5.04 5.62 8.70
N SER A 197 -4.50 4.41 8.62
CA SER A 197 -4.43 3.44 9.72
C SER A 197 -3.02 3.38 10.33
N LYS A 198 -2.94 3.21 11.65
CA LYS A 198 -1.68 2.90 12.36
C LYS A 198 -1.47 1.41 12.58
N GLU A 199 -2.47 0.60 12.27
CA GLU A 199 -2.41 -0.84 12.36
C GLU A 199 -1.85 -1.43 11.08
N SER A 200 -0.95 -2.41 11.22
CA SER A 200 -0.35 -3.12 10.09
C SER A 200 -1.07 -4.42 9.77
N MET A 201 -0.94 -4.85 8.53
CA MET A 201 -1.33 -6.16 8.03
C MET A 201 -0.13 -6.84 7.39
N THR A 202 -0.14 -8.17 7.30
CA THR A 202 0.94 -8.92 6.64
C THR A 202 0.39 -9.87 5.58
N ALA A 203 1.16 -10.05 4.50
CA ALA A 203 0.92 -11.05 3.47
C ALA A 203 2.23 -11.74 3.13
N ARG A 204 2.18 -12.98 2.62
CA ARG A 204 3.40 -13.69 2.21
C ARG A 204 4.09 -12.94 1.06
N ALA A 205 5.41 -12.78 1.16
CA ALA A 205 6.23 -12.16 0.13
C ALA A 205 6.59 -13.18 -0.98
N SER A 206 5.56 -13.78 -1.59
CA SER A 206 5.71 -14.90 -2.52
C SER A 206 6.50 -14.51 -3.78
N GLY A 207 7.81 -14.72 -3.77
CA GLY A 207 8.71 -14.43 -4.89
C GLY A 207 9.24 -12.99 -4.95
N LEU A 208 8.87 -12.13 -4.01
CA LEU A 208 9.35 -10.75 -3.98
C LEU A 208 10.79 -10.70 -3.46
N GLN A 209 11.70 -10.19 -4.28
CA GLN A 209 13.07 -9.88 -3.91
C GLN A 209 13.41 -8.47 -4.40
N VAL A 210 13.73 -7.59 -3.46
CA VAL A 210 14.07 -6.20 -3.76
C VAL A 210 15.51 -6.11 -4.21
N CYS A 211 15.75 -5.44 -5.35
CA CYS A 211 17.08 -5.22 -5.90
C CYS A 211 17.33 -3.75 -6.23
N GLY A 212 18.61 -3.37 -6.31
CA GLY A 212 19.05 -2.02 -6.66
C GLY A 212 18.74 -0.95 -5.62
N ASP A 213 18.41 -1.35 -4.38
CA ASP A 213 17.77 -0.50 -3.38
C ASP A 213 16.53 0.23 -3.89
N GLU A 214 15.91 -0.29 -4.96
CA GLU A 214 14.71 0.27 -5.56
C GLU A 214 13.51 -0.43 -4.94
N PHE A 215 12.80 0.27 -4.06
CA PHE A 215 11.56 -0.21 -3.49
C PHE A 215 10.58 0.94 -3.37
N SER A 216 9.52 0.90 -4.17
CA SER A 216 8.49 1.94 -4.19
C SER A 216 7.08 1.33 -4.27
N VAL A 217 6.08 2.15 -3.95
CA VAL A 217 4.67 1.79 -3.97
C VAL A 217 3.83 2.93 -4.54
N THR A 218 2.89 2.60 -5.42
CA THR A 218 1.94 3.56 -5.98
C THR A 218 0.82 3.91 -4.99
N ALA A 219 0.03 4.93 -5.32
CA ALA A 219 -1.24 5.16 -4.65
C ALA A 219 -2.23 4.02 -4.97
N LEU A 220 -3.25 3.87 -4.12
CA LEU A 220 -4.30 2.90 -4.34
C LEU A 220 -5.17 3.27 -5.55
N ALA A 221 -5.41 2.28 -6.41
CA ALA A 221 -6.37 2.33 -7.50
C ALA A 221 -7.52 1.34 -7.24
N PRO A 222 -8.75 1.61 -7.74
CA PRO A 222 -9.87 0.67 -7.64
C PRO A 222 -9.60 -0.67 -8.35
N GLY A 223 -10.23 -1.73 -7.87
CA GLY A 223 -10.17 -3.07 -8.47
C GLY A 223 -9.09 -3.97 -7.88
N ALA A 224 -9.25 -5.28 -8.10
CA ALA A 224 -8.15 -6.23 -7.95
C ALA A 224 -7.20 -6.06 -9.15
N ALA A 225 -5.90 -6.19 -8.94
CA ALA A 225 -4.97 -6.23 -10.05
C ALA A 225 -5.16 -7.52 -10.86
N ALA A 226 -5.00 -7.42 -12.18
CA ALA A 226 -5.04 -8.54 -13.12
C ALA A 226 -3.75 -9.37 -13.06
#